data_AF-A0A9X7DK26-F1
#
_entry.id   AF-A0A9X7DK26-F1
#
_cell.length_a   1.000
_cell.length_b   1.000
_cell.length_c   1.000
_cell.angle_alpha   90.00
_cell.angle_beta   90.00
_cell.angle_gamma   90.00
#
_symmetry.space_group_name_H-M   'P 1'
#
loop_
_entity.id
_entity.type
_entity.pdbx_description
1 polymer ?
#
loop_
_entity_poly.entity_id
_entity_poly.type
_entity_poly.pdbx_seq_one_letter_code
_entity_poly.pdbx_strand_id
1 'polypeptide(L)'
;MNKKIQKDVLNFFNSGKIIDASVNENCIKIIIDMSEFKQYYDTSYFRIELINCNEFVLNIKTESIKDIKKLKEYNAEIQGSGLKNNKLIVNCIINKNRATLIIDTESFKVYDKFNRELSLLKLLSLYELSSSSEGIDFFIKDDDSNKHIKFTEELHEYLCKSENYWRRYKENGLKEKFDLLIGLDQYGDKVFSTLEIKQLITICDGLLKKYDSENNKDEQKVRYFSKKFKRLCEEAIKRNKLIEAFGD
;
A
#
# COMPACT_ATOMS: atom_id res chain seq x y z
N MET A 1 -16.58 7.39 11.71
CA MET A 1 -15.22 6.83 11.44
C MET A 1 -14.18 7.91 11.76
N ASN A 2 -12.97 7.55 12.21
CA ASN A 2 -11.95 8.56 12.57
C ASN A 2 -11.47 9.33 11.32
N LYS A 3 -11.55 10.68 11.33
CA LYS A 3 -11.10 11.54 10.21
C LYS A 3 -9.61 11.37 9.88
N LYS A 4 -8.78 10.98 10.85
CA LYS A 4 -7.36 10.65 10.63
C LYS A 4 -7.22 9.42 9.73
N ILE A 5 -7.92 8.34 10.04
CA ILE A 5 -7.97 7.12 9.20
C ILE A 5 -8.47 7.48 7.80
N GLN A 6 -9.49 8.35 7.73
CA GLN A 6 -10.02 8.81 6.44
C GLN A 6 -8.95 9.50 5.57
N LYS A 7 -8.24 10.46 6.14
CA LYS A 7 -7.14 11.17 5.50
C LYS A 7 -6.01 10.20 5.11
N ASP A 8 -5.61 9.29 6.00
CA ASP A 8 -4.50 8.36 5.72
C ASP A 8 -4.86 7.39 4.57
N VAL A 9 -6.10 6.94 4.45
CA VAL A 9 -6.55 6.16 3.27
C VAL A 9 -6.65 7.03 2.02
N LEU A 10 -7.01 8.31 2.11
CA LEU A 10 -6.95 9.18 0.91
C LEU A 10 -5.52 9.41 0.43
N ASN A 11 -4.54 9.42 1.35
CA ASN A 11 -3.13 9.44 1.00
C ASN A 11 -2.66 8.17 0.29
N PHE A 12 -3.30 7.01 0.52
CA PHE A 12 -3.04 5.80 -0.28
C PHE A 12 -3.25 6.05 -1.79
N PHE A 13 -4.18 6.92 -2.15
CA PHE A 13 -4.46 7.28 -3.53
C PHE A 13 -3.62 8.46 -4.05
N ASN A 14 -2.53 8.81 -3.36
CA ASN A 14 -1.61 9.82 -3.87
C ASN A 14 -1.10 9.43 -5.25
N SER A 15 -0.96 10.42 -6.14
CA SER A 15 -0.65 10.26 -7.56
C SER A 15 -1.73 9.53 -8.39
N GLY A 16 -2.83 9.10 -7.77
CA GLY A 16 -3.99 8.57 -8.46
C GLY A 16 -4.80 9.64 -9.18
N LYS A 17 -5.63 9.25 -10.14
CA LYS A 17 -6.51 10.15 -10.89
C LYS A 17 -7.96 9.90 -10.55
N ILE A 18 -8.66 10.91 -10.04
CA ILE A 18 -10.12 10.88 -9.98
C ILE A 18 -10.65 11.05 -11.40
N ILE A 19 -11.35 10.03 -11.90
CA ILE A 19 -11.83 9.96 -13.30
C ILE A 19 -13.36 9.95 -13.41
N ASP A 20 -14.08 9.73 -12.31
CA ASP A 20 -15.53 9.83 -12.28
C ASP A 20 -16.02 10.13 -10.86
N ALA A 21 -17.15 10.84 -10.76
CA ALA A 21 -17.83 11.14 -9.52
C ALA A 21 -19.35 11.13 -9.74
N SER A 22 -20.11 10.36 -8.96
CA SER A 22 -21.57 10.22 -9.11
C SER A 22 -22.28 10.27 -7.77
N VAL A 23 -23.56 10.61 -7.78
CA VAL A 23 -24.42 10.62 -6.59
C VAL A 23 -25.40 9.46 -6.67
N ASN A 24 -25.51 8.71 -5.57
CA ASN A 24 -26.60 7.80 -5.28
C ASN A 24 -27.34 8.28 -4.02
N GLU A 25 -28.51 7.71 -3.73
CA GLU A 25 -29.47 8.17 -2.70
C GLU A 25 -28.84 8.71 -1.40
N ASN A 26 -27.81 8.03 -0.85
CA ASN A 26 -27.13 8.46 0.39
C ASN A 26 -25.59 8.51 0.29
N CYS A 27 -25.02 8.47 -0.92
CA CYS A 27 -23.56 8.48 -1.06
C CYS A 27 -23.06 9.18 -2.32
N ILE A 28 -21.85 9.73 -2.21
CA ILE A 28 -21.07 10.18 -3.37
C ILE A 28 -20.07 9.10 -3.70
N LYS A 29 -20.15 8.56 -4.91
CA LYS A 29 -19.23 7.57 -5.43
C LYS A 29 -18.15 8.25 -6.26
N ILE A 30 -16.89 7.94 -5.99
CA ILE A 30 -15.71 8.41 -6.73
C ILE A 30 -14.98 7.21 -7.32
N ILE A 31 -14.50 7.33 -8.55
CA ILE A 31 -13.63 6.34 -9.17
C ILE A 31 -12.23 6.93 -9.28
N ILE A 32 -11.26 6.20 -8.74
CA ILE A 32 -9.83 6.54 -8.78
C ILE A 32 -9.11 5.52 -9.66
N ASP A 33 -8.41 6.03 -10.68
CA ASP A 33 -7.48 5.29 -11.52
C ASP A 33 -6.06 5.38 -10.94
N MET A 34 -5.48 4.21 -10.65
CA MET A 34 -4.13 3.97 -10.17
C MET A 34 -3.34 3.12 -11.19
N SER A 35 -3.72 3.13 -12.47
CA SER A 35 -3.12 2.28 -13.52
C SER A 35 -1.62 2.50 -13.71
N GLU A 36 -1.13 3.71 -13.46
CA GLU A 36 0.30 4.04 -13.50
C GLU A 36 1.10 3.31 -12.40
N PHE A 37 0.41 2.77 -11.39
CA PHE A 37 0.99 2.07 -10.24
C PHE A 37 0.67 0.57 -10.21
N LYS A 38 0.34 -0.03 -11.36
CA LYS A 38 0.01 -1.47 -11.47
C LYS A 38 1.06 -2.41 -10.88
N GLN A 39 2.32 -2.00 -10.79
CA GLN A 39 3.37 -2.81 -10.18
C GLN A 39 3.16 -3.03 -8.67
N TYR A 40 2.48 -2.11 -7.99
CA TYR A 40 2.25 -2.17 -6.55
C TYR A 40 0.88 -2.79 -6.19
N TYR A 41 -0.10 -2.69 -7.08
CA TYR A 41 -1.49 -3.04 -6.80
C TYR A 41 -2.07 -4.11 -7.73
N ASP A 42 -2.78 -5.09 -7.17
CA ASP A 42 -3.48 -6.13 -7.95
C ASP A 42 -4.67 -5.55 -8.76
N THR A 43 -5.09 -4.33 -8.44
CA THR A 43 -6.14 -3.56 -9.12
C THR A 43 -5.64 -2.17 -9.49
N SER A 44 -6.05 -1.69 -10.66
CA SER A 44 -5.75 -0.33 -11.12
C SER A 44 -6.91 0.63 -10.91
N TYR A 45 -8.10 0.14 -10.56
CA TYR A 45 -9.27 0.99 -10.31
C TYR A 45 -9.81 0.73 -8.92
N PHE A 46 -10.12 1.83 -8.24
CA PHE A 46 -10.74 1.82 -6.93
C PHE A 46 -12.00 2.67 -6.95
N ARG A 47 -13.05 2.16 -6.31
CA ARG A 47 -14.29 2.88 -6.10
C ARG A 47 -14.36 3.27 -4.64
N ILE A 48 -14.49 4.56 -4.37
CA ILE A 48 -14.73 5.09 -3.02
C ILE A 48 -16.19 5.52 -2.92
N GLU A 49 -16.89 5.08 -1.90
CA GLU A 49 -18.22 5.55 -1.56
C GLU A 49 -18.14 6.41 -0.30
N LEU A 50 -18.41 7.71 -0.43
CA LEU A 50 -18.51 8.66 0.66
C LEU A 50 -19.93 8.62 1.22
N ILE A 51 -20.09 8.09 2.43
CA ILE A 51 -21.38 7.85 3.06
C ILE A 51 -21.80 9.10 3.85
N ASN A 52 -23.05 9.54 3.68
CA ASN A 52 -23.59 10.73 4.35
C ASN A 52 -22.65 11.95 4.14
N CYS A 53 -22.39 12.26 2.87
CA CYS A 53 -21.49 13.34 2.50
C CYS A 53 -22.22 14.69 2.54
N ASN A 54 -21.88 15.52 3.53
CA ASN A 54 -22.45 16.84 3.72
C ASN A 54 -21.84 17.89 2.81
N GLU A 55 -20.57 17.71 2.43
CA GLU A 55 -19.85 18.65 1.58
C GLU A 55 -18.94 17.92 0.61
N PHE A 56 -19.02 18.29 -0.66
CA PHE A 56 -18.16 17.81 -1.72
C PHE A 56 -17.94 18.95 -2.72
N VAL A 57 -16.82 19.67 -2.57
CA VAL A 57 -16.56 20.91 -3.31
C VAL A 57 -15.18 20.88 -3.91
N LEU A 58 -15.10 21.03 -5.23
CA LEU A 58 -13.83 21.26 -5.92
C LEU A 58 -13.60 22.76 -6.08
N ASN A 59 -12.49 23.25 -5.55
CA ASN A 59 -12.02 24.61 -5.80
C ASN A 59 -10.88 24.56 -6.80
N ILE A 60 -11.01 25.29 -7.91
CA ILE A 60 -9.98 25.41 -8.94
C ILE A 60 -9.90 26.88 -9.38
N LYS A 61 -8.71 27.48 -9.26
CA LYS A 61 -8.52 28.93 -9.46
C LYS A 61 -9.53 29.75 -8.63
N THR A 62 -10.42 30.50 -9.29
CA THR A 62 -11.47 31.33 -8.69
C THR A 62 -12.84 30.65 -8.66
N GLU A 63 -12.95 29.42 -9.17
CA GLU A 63 -14.20 28.70 -9.28
C GLU A 63 -14.36 27.68 -8.15
N SER A 64 -15.60 27.57 -7.67
CA SER A 64 -16.01 26.59 -6.68
C SER A 64 -17.15 25.74 -7.25
N ILE A 65 -16.88 24.47 -7.45
CA ILE A 65 -17.76 23.53 -8.16
C ILE A 65 -18.34 22.55 -7.15
N LYS A 66 -19.65 22.67 -6.91
CA LYS A 66 -20.44 21.75 -6.05
C LYS A 66 -21.26 20.75 -6.85
N ASP A 67 -21.51 21.04 -8.12
CA ASP A 67 -22.29 20.17 -9.00
C ASP A 67 -21.43 18.98 -9.44
N ILE A 68 -21.79 17.79 -8.94
CA ILE A 68 -21.06 16.55 -9.20
C ILE A 68 -21.09 16.17 -10.68
N LYS A 69 -22.13 16.57 -11.44
CA LYS A 69 -22.14 16.34 -12.89
C LYS A 69 -21.03 17.12 -13.59
N LYS A 70 -20.78 18.36 -13.17
CA LYS A 70 -19.65 19.18 -13.67
C LYS A 70 -18.30 18.61 -13.23
N LEU A 71 -18.22 18.00 -12.05
CA LEU A 71 -16.97 17.39 -11.58
C LEU A 71 -16.47 16.25 -12.48
N LYS A 72 -17.39 15.53 -13.16
CA LYS A 72 -17.03 14.48 -14.13
C LYS A 72 -16.23 14.99 -15.33
N GLU A 73 -16.29 16.29 -15.62
CA GLU A 73 -15.56 16.90 -16.73
C GLU A 73 -14.07 17.08 -16.42
N TYR A 74 -13.67 16.87 -15.15
CA TYR A 74 -12.31 17.07 -14.68
C TYR A 74 -11.64 15.74 -14.33
N ASN A 75 -10.47 15.50 -14.94
CA ASN A 75 -9.53 14.50 -14.46
C ASN A 75 -8.63 15.15 -13.41
N ALA A 76 -8.81 14.79 -12.15
CA ALA A 76 -8.07 15.37 -11.03
C ALA A 76 -6.99 14.40 -10.53
N GLU A 77 -5.72 14.76 -10.73
CA GLU A 77 -4.58 14.00 -10.22
C GLU A 77 -4.34 14.36 -8.75
N ILE A 78 -4.44 13.40 -7.86
CA ILE A 78 -4.28 13.56 -6.42
C ILE A 78 -2.79 13.77 -6.10
N GLN A 79 -2.48 14.78 -5.29
CA GLN A 79 -1.13 15.11 -4.81
C GLN A 79 -0.97 14.88 -3.30
N GLY A 80 -2.02 14.41 -2.64
CA GLY A 80 -2.05 14.10 -1.23
C GLY A 80 -3.29 14.68 -0.55
N SER A 81 -3.42 14.39 0.74
CA SER A 81 -4.56 14.80 1.53
C SER A 81 -4.20 15.27 2.94
N GLY A 82 -5.03 16.15 3.46
CA GLY A 82 -4.90 16.77 4.77
C GLY A 82 -6.24 16.89 5.48
N LEU A 83 -6.19 17.48 6.67
CA LEU A 83 -7.37 17.80 7.46
C LEU A 83 -7.38 19.29 7.76
N LYS A 84 -8.53 19.94 7.55
CA LYS A 84 -8.77 21.33 7.94
C LYS A 84 -10.18 21.47 8.47
N ASN A 85 -10.33 22.01 9.68
CA ASN A 85 -11.63 22.21 10.34
C ASN A 85 -12.51 20.94 10.32
N ASN A 86 -11.91 19.78 10.62
CA ASN A 86 -12.56 18.46 10.60
C ASN A 86 -13.04 17.98 9.22
N LYS A 87 -12.66 18.66 8.14
CA LYS A 87 -12.95 18.26 6.75
C LYS A 87 -11.70 17.68 6.11
N LEU A 88 -11.91 16.72 5.21
CA LEU A 88 -10.86 16.15 4.39
C LEU A 88 -10.54 17.13 3.27
N ILE A 89 -9.26 17.37 3.06
CA ILE A 89 -8.75 18.25 2.01
C ILE A 89 -7.90 17.37 1.10
N VAL A 90 -8.32 17.19 -0.15
CA VAL A 90 -7.53 16.48 -1.16
C VAL A 90 -6.95 17.51 -2.10
N ASN A 91 -5.63 17.58 -2.15
CA ASN A 91 -4.92 18.46 -3.07
C ASN A 91 -4.83 17.76 -4.42
N CYS A 92 -5.18 18.47 -5.50
CA CYS A 92 -5.19 17.91 -6.83
C CYS A 92 -4.50 18.82 -7.86
N ILE A 93 -4.11 18.24 -8.99
CA ILE A 93 -3.75 18.95 -10.23
C ILE A 93 -4.81 18.66 -11.28
N ILE A 94 -5.34 19.71 -11.90
CA ILE A 94 -6.32 19.64 -12.99
C ILE A 94 -5.85 20.57 -14.09
N ASN A 95 -5.57 20.04 -15.29
CA ASN A 95 -5.10 20.83 -16.44
C ASN A 95 -3.91 21.75 -16.08
N LYS A 96 -2.93 21.22 -15.33
CA LYS A 96 -1.75 21.94 -14.78
C LYS A 96 -2.05 23.03 -13.74
N ASN A 97 -3.30 23.16 -13.28
CA ASN A 97 -3.67 24.09 -12.22
C ASN A 97 -3.82 23.34 -10.90
N ARG A 98 -3.40 24.00 -9.82
CA ARG A 98 -3.68 23.51 -8.46
C ARG A 98 -5.19 23.61 -8.20
N ALA A 99 -5.72 22.54 -7.63
CA ALA A 99 -7.09 22.45 -7.20
C ALA A 99 -7.17 21.80 -5.81
N THR A 100 -8.28 21.98 -5.14
CA THR A 100 -8.54 21.42 -3.82
C THR A 100 -9.94 20.86 -3.76
N LEU A 101 -10.07 19.57 -3.50
CA LEU A 101 -11.33 18.91 -3.24
C LEU A 101 -11.57 18.84 -1.73
N ILE A 102 -12.61 19.52 -1.27
CA ILE A 102 -13.05 19.54 0.12
C ILE A 102 -14.15 18.50 0.29
N ILE A 103 -13.97 17.59 1.25
CA ILE A 103 -14.90 16.51 1.53
C ILE A 103 -15.27 16.52 3.01
N ASP A 104 -16.56 16.61 3.30
CA ASP A 104 -17.12 16.30 4.61
C ASP A 104 -18.09 15.12 4.50
N THR A 105 -17.71 14.01 5.13
CA THR A 105 -18.43 12.73 5.09
C THR A 105 -18.26 12.00 6.42
N GLU A 106 -19.27 11.24 6.83
CA GLU A 106 -19.22 10.47 8.09
C GLU A 106 -18.27 9.27 8.02
N SER A 107 -18.24 8.60 6.87
CA SER A 107 -17.41 7.43 6.60
C SER A 107 -17.23 7.22 5.10
N PHE A 108 -16.27 6.40 4.71
CA PHE A 108 -16.24 5.90 3.34
C PHE A 108 -16.00 4.41 3.31
N LYS A 109 -16.36 3.80 2.19
CA LYS A 109 -16.03 2.43 1.84
C LYS A 109 -15.18 2.43 0.58
N VAL A 110 -14.24 1.50 0.49
CA VAL A 110 -13.37 1.37 -0.69
C VAL A 110 -13.59 0.01 -1.30
N TYR A 111 -13.71 -0.05 -2.61
CA TYR A 111 -13.89 -1.26 -3.38
C TYR A 111 -12.83 -1.36 -4.47
N ASP A 112 -12.43 -2.59 -4.81
CA ASP A 112 -11.59 -2.85 -5.97
C ASP A 112 -12.39 -2.88 -7.29
N LYS A 113 -11.69 -3.11 -8.41
CA LYS A 113 -12.29 -3.23 -9.74
C LYS A 113 -13.33 -4.36 -9.89
N PHE A 114 -13.35 -5.31 -8.95
CA PHE A 114 -14.31 -6.42 -8.91
C PHE A 114 -15.46 -6.15 -7.94
N ASN A 115 -15.61 -4.92 -7.46
CA ASN A 115 -16.60 -4.50 -6.45
C ASN A 115 -16.47 -5.24 -5.11
N ARG A 116 -15.28 -5.74 -4.77
CA ARG A 116 -15.02 -6.32 -3.45
C ARG A 116 -14.61 -5.21 -2.49
N GLU A 117 -15.29 -5.13 -1.34
CA GLU A 117 -14.96 -4.17 -0.29
C GLU A 117 -13.57 -4.46 0.28
N LEU A 118 -12.74 -3.42 0.38
CA LEU A 118 -11.39 -3.48 0.91
C LEU A 118 -11.39 -2.98 2.35
N SER A 119 -10.78 -3.76 3.25
CA SER A 119 -10.48 -3.30 4.61
C SER A 119 -9.63 -2.03 4.55
N LEU A 120 -10.02 -1.00 5.29
CA LEU A 120 -9.27 0.25 5.36
C LEU A 120 -7.89 0.05 6.00
N LEU A 121 -7.80 -0.84 6.99
CA LEU A 121 -6.51 -1.20 7.60
C LEU A 121 -5.57 -1.85 6.57
N LYS A 122 -6.13 -2.67 5.67
CA LYS A 122 -5.37 -3.26 4.56
C LYS A 122 -4.89 -2.20 3.57
N LEU A 123 -5.66 -1.15 3.30
CA LEU A 123 -5.20 -0.04 2.45
C LEU A 123 -4.09 0.78 3.11
N LEU A 124 -4.22 1.02 4.42
CA LEU A 124 -3.19 1.72 5.19
C LEU A 124 -1.88 0.96 5.25
N SER A 125 -1.92 -0.37 5.42
CA SER A 125 -0.71 -1.19 5.39
C SER A 125 -0.02 -1.16 4.03
N LEU A 126 -0.79 -1.11 2.93
CA LEU A 126 -0.24 -0.93 1.59
C LEU A 126 0.44 0.43 1.42
N TYR A 127 -0.21 1.51 1.86
CA TYR A 127 0.32 2.87 1.73
C TYR A 127 1.68 3.01 2.40
N GLU A 128 1.78 2.53 3.65
CA GLU A 128 3.01 2.68 4.43
C GLU A 128 4.17 1.89 3.83
N LEU A 129 3.91 0.67 3.35
CA LEU A 129 4.91 -0.15 2.66
C LEU A 129 5.39 0.48 1.34
N SER A 130 4.55 1.27 0.67
CA SER A 130 4.94 2.01 -0.54
C SER A 130 5.59 3.37 -0.26
N SER A 131 5.54 3.87 0.98
CA SER A 131 5.96 5.24 1.32
C SER A 131 7.32 5.34 2.00
N SER A 132 7.85 4.26 2.58
CA SER A 132 9.20 4.26 3.15
C SER A 132 10.22 4.04 2.04
N SER A 133 11.18 4.96 1.92
CA SER A 133 12.27 4.85 0.95
C SER A 133 13.33 3.82 1.35
N GLU A 134 13.40 3.43 2.64
CA GLU A 134 14.49 2.65 3.22
C GLU A 134 14.07 1.20 3.55
N GLY A 135 14.96 0.24 3.27
CA GLY A 135 14.80 -1.18 3.54
C GLY A 135 15.60 -2.06 2.57
N ILE A 136 15.12 -3.28 2.35
CA ILE A 136 15.75 -4.24 1.43
C ILE A 136 14.83 -4.47 0.22
N ASP A 137 15.32 -4.21 -0.98
CA ASP A 137 14.60 -4.47 -2.22
C ASP A 137 14.92 -5.85 -2.80
N PHE A 138 13.88 -6.64 -3.05
CA PHE A 138 14.01 -7.98 -3.63
C PHE A 138 13.60 -8.00 -5.10
N PHE A 139 14.48 -8.51 -5.96
CA PHE A 139 14.28 -8.64 -7.40
C PHE A 139 14.47 -10.09 -7.86
N ILE A 140 13.88 -10.42 -9.00
CA ILE A 140 14.32 -11.60 -9.77
C ILE A 140 15.59 -11.19 -10.53
N LYS A 141 16.65 -11.99 -10.40
CA LYS A 141 17.94 -11.71 -11.03
C LYS A 141 17.84 -11.60 -12.56
N ASP A 142 18.43 -10.55 -13.12
CA ASP A 142 18.39 -10.17 -14.54
C ASP A 142 16.95 -10.05 -15.11
N ASP A 143 16.00 -9.56 -14.31
CA ASP A 143 14.65 -9.22 -14.78
C ASP A 143 14.52 -7.71 -15.01
N ASP A 144 14.37 -7.30 -16.26
CA ASP A 144 14.25 -5.89 -16.69
C ASP A 144 12.89 -5.26 -16.34
N SER A 145 11.97 -6.00 -15.72
CA SER A 145 10.61 -5.51 -15.44
C SER A 145 10.51 -4.46 -14.32
N ASN A 146 11.63 -4.08 -13.68
CA ASN A 146 11.70 -3.22 -12.50
C ASN A 146 10.78 -3.65 -11.34
N LYS A 147 10.27 -4.89 -11.39
CA LYS A 147 9.40 -5.44 -10.36
C LYS A 147 10.25 -5.85 -9.16
N HIS A 148 9.98 -5.21 -8.04
CA HIS A 148 10.59 -5.53 -6.76
C HIS A 148 9.55 -5.57 -5.66
N ILE A 149 9.92 -6.23 -4.57
CA ILE A 149 9.20 -6.18 -3.31
C ILE A 149 10.14 -5.56 -2.27
N LYS A 150 9.74 -4.45 -1.65
CA LYS A 150 10.51 -3.83 -0.56
C LYS A 150 10.15 -4.46 0.78
N PHE A 151 11.17 -4.84 1.54
CA PHE A 151 11.08 -5.20 2.95
C PHE A 151 11.57 -4.01 3.77
N THR A 152 10.62 -3.19 4.21
CA THR A 152 10.90 -1.89 4.81
C THR A 152 11.62 -2.02 6.15
N GLU A 153 12.47 -1.05 6.51
CA GLU A 153 13.17 -1.05 7.80
C GLU A 153 12.20 -1.18 8.99
N GLU A 154 11.07 -0.46 8.96
CA GLU A 154 10.03 -0.55 9.99
C GLU A 154 9.49 -1.98 10.16
N LEU A 155 9.20 -2.66 9.04
CA LEU A 155 8.68 -4.02 9.07
C LEU A 155 9.74 -5.02 9.51
N HIS A 156 10.99 -4.80 9.10
CA HIS A 156 12.12 -5.61 9.51
C HIS A 156 12.39 -5.47 11.02
N GLU A 157 12.39 -4.24 11.55
CA GLU A 157 12.57 -3.96 12.97
C GLU A 157 11.42 -4.57 13.80
N TYR A 158 10.18 -4.44 13.33
CA TYR A 158 9.03 -5.09 13.97
C TYR A 158 9.19 -6.60 14.08
N LEU A 159 9.60 -7.27 13.00
CA LEU A 159 9.83 -8.73 13.01
C LEU A 159 11.00 -9.10 13.91
N CYS A 160 12.09 -8.33 13.90
CA CYS A 160 13.23 -8.55 14.81
C CYS A 160 12.81 -8.50 16.29
N LYS A 161 11.98 -7.52 16.66
CA LYS A 161 11.44 -7.39 18.03
C LYS A 161 10.50 -8.54 18.36
N SER A 162 9.53 -8.81 17.48
CA SER A 162 8.49 -9.84 17.67
C SER A 162 9.06 -11.25 17.78
N GLU A 163 10.15 -11.53 17.06
CA GLU A 163 10.85 -12.82 17.09
C GLU A 163 11.99 -12.88 18.13
N ASN A 164 12.17 -11.83 18.94
CA ASN A 164 13.29 -11.66 19.88
C ASN A 164 14.66 -11.94 19.22
N TYR A 165 14.81 -11.57 17.95
CA TYR A 165 15.92 -11.98 17.09
C TYR A 165 17.29 -11.65 17.69
N TRP A 166 17.53 -10.38 18.05
CA TRP A 166 18.83 -9.93 18.56
C TRP A 166 19.27 -10.64 19.84
N ARG A 167 18.32 -10.91 20.75
CA ARG A 167 18.59 -11.67 21.97
C ARG A 167 19.01 -13.11 21.62
N ARG A 168 18.24 -13.78 20.76
CA ARG A 168 18.53 -15.16 20.34
C ARG A 168 19.85 -15.28 19.57
N TYR A 169 20.11 -14.35 18.66
CA TYR A 169 21.33 -14.33 17.86
C TYR A 169 22.57 -14.26 18.76
N LYS A 170 22.56 -13.40 19.79
CA LYS A 170 23.64 -13.27 20.77
C LYS A 170 23.85 -14.54 21.61
N GLU A 171 22.79 -15.27 21.92
CA GLU A 171 22.85 -16.46 22.77
C GLU A 171 23.20 -17.74 22.00
N ASN A 172 22.70 -17.91 20.77
CA ASN A 172 22.66 -19.22 20.10
C ASN A 172 23.00 -19.21 18.59
N GLY A 173 23.22 -18.04 17.98
CA GLY A 173 23.42 -17.87 16.53
C GLY A 173 22.14 -18.05 15.69
N LEU A 174 22.29 -18.11 14.35
CA LEU A 174 21.20 -18.29 13.39
C LEU A 174 20.72 -19.75 13.41
N LYS A 175 19.55 -20.02 14.00
CA LYS A 175 19.04 -21.39 14.15
C LYS A 175 17.52 -21.53 13.99
N GLU A 176 16.80 -20.42 13.89
CA GLU A 176 15.34 -20.45 13.90
C GLU A 176 14.70 -20.26 12.53
N LYS A 177 13.42 -20.63 12.49
CA LYS A 177 12.62 -20.76 11.28
C LYS A 177 12.67 -19.55 10.34
N PHE A 178 12.79 -18.32 10.84
CA PHE A 178 12.70 -17.10 10.04
C PHE A 178 14.05 -16.41 9.78
N ASP A 179 15.13 -16.89 10.39
CA ASP A 179 16.41 -16.17 10.47
C ASP A 179 17.03 -15.86 9.09
N LEU A 180 16.72 -16.64 8.04
CA LEU A 180 17.18 -16.37 6.67
C LEU A 180 16.65 -15.04 6.09
N LEU A 181 15.50 -14.57 6.57
CA LEU A 181 14.87 -13.32 6.13
C LEU A 181 15.12 -12.17 7.11
N ILE A 182 14.91 -12.40 8.41
CA ILE A 182 15.09 -11.35 9.45
C ILE A 182 16.55 -11.14 9.86
N GLY A 183 17.46 -12.01 9.40
CA GLY A 183 18.89 -11.87 9.62
C GLY A 183 19.62 -11.19 8.47
N LEU A 184 18.89 -10.62 7.51
CA LEU A 184 19.50 -9.89 6.40
C LEU A 184 20.08 -8.56 6.90
N ASP A 185 21.25 -8.23 6.36
CA ASP A 185 21.85 -6.92 6.55
C ASP A 185 21.08 -5.92 5.69
N GLN A 186 20.60 -4.85 6.32
CA GLN A 186 19.82 -3.81 5.62
C GLN A 186 20.68 -2.96 4.68
N TYR A 187 22.01 -3.00 4.84
CA TYR A 187 22.98 -2.24 4.05
C TYR A 187 23.78 -3.14 3.10
N GLY A 188 23.42 -4.42 3.02
CA GLY A 188 24.19 -5.44 2.32
C GLY A 188 23.40 -6.12 1.22
N ASP A 189 24.09 -6.44 0.12
CA ASP A 189 23.49 -7.19 -0.97
C ASP A 189 23.57 -8.70 -0.72
N LYS A 190 22.54 -9.43 -1.17
CA LYS A 190 22.54 -10.89 -1.12
C LYS A 190 21.85 -11.51 -2.34
N VAL A 191 22.53 -12.47 -2.95
CA VAL A 191 21.91 -13.36 -3.95
C VAL A 191 21.49 -14.66 -3.27
N PHE A 192 20.21 -15.03 -3.38
CA PHE A 192 19.69 -16.27 -2.83
C PHE A 192 19.78 -17.40 -3.84
N SER A 193 20.32 -18.53 -3.39
CA SER A 193 20.31 -19.78 -4.14
C SER A 193 18.89 -20.34 -4.29
N THR A 194 18.67 -21.24 -5.25
CA THR A 194 17.38 -21.92 -5.44
C THR A 194 16.90 -22.66 -4.17
N LEU A 195 17.84 -23.19 -3.36
CA LEU A 195 17.50 -23.85 -2.09
C LEU A 195 17.00 -22.83 -1.06
N GLU A 196 17.70 -21.70 -0.92
CA GLU A 196 17.30 -20.61 -0.04
C GLU A 196 15.95 -20.02 -0.47
N ILE A 197 15.69 -19.87 -1.77
CA ILE A 197 14.38 -19.39 -2.27
C ILE A 197 13.23 -20.32 -1.82
N LYS A 198 13.44 -21.64 -1.85
CA LYS A 198 12.45 -22.60 -1.32
C LYS A 198 12.27 -22.47 0.19
N GLN A 199 13.33 -22.18 0.93
CA GLN A 199 13.26 -21.89 2.36
C GLN A 199 12.51 -20.58 2.64
N LEU A 200 12.75 -19.54 1.84
CA LEU A 200 12.04 -18.25 1.93
C LEU A 200 10.53 -18.42 1.68
N ILE A 201 10.12 -19.27 0.75
CA ILE A 201 8.69 -19.62 0.56
C ILE A 201 8.13 -20.24 1.84
N THR A 202 8.85 -21.17 2.45
CA THR A 202 8.46 -21.83 3.71
C THR A 202 8.39 -20.84 4.88
N ILE A 203 9.31 -19.87 4.91
CA ILE A 203 9.31 -18.75 5.86
C ILE A 203 8.06 -17.90 5.69
N CYS A 204 7.74 -17.50 4.46
CA CYS A 204 6.54 -16.72 4.17
C CYS A 204 5.27 -17.44 4.64
N ASP A 205 5.16 -18.75 4.42
CA ASP A 205 4.04 -19.54 4.94
C ASP A 205 3.99 -19.57 6.47
N GLY A 206 5.15 -19.66 7.12
CA GLY A 206 5.24 -19.58 8.57
C GLY A 206 4.84 -18.21 9.12
N LEU A 207 5.26 -17.12 8.48
CA LEU A 207 4.87 -15.75 8.84
C LEU A 207 3.36 -15.55 8.66
N LEU A 208 2.80 -16.00 7.54
CA LEU A 208 1.37 -15.91 7.26
C LEU A 208 0.50 -16.65 8.29
N LYS A 209 1.00 -17.77 8.81
CA LYS A 209 0.32 -18.54 9.85
C LYS A 209 0.48 -17.93 11.24
N LYS A 210 1.64 -17.34 11.56
CA LYS A 210 1.93 -16.80 12.89
C LYS A 210 1.28 -15.44 13.12
N TYR A 211 1.28 -14.58 12.09
CA TYR A 211 0.83 -13.20 12.16
C TYR A 211 -0.54 -13.05 11.48
N ASP A 212 -1.59 -13.62 12.06
CA ASP A 212 -2.91 -13.74 11.43
C ASP A 212 -3.96 -12.71 11.92
N SER A 213 -3.59 -11.82 12.84
CA SER A 213 -4.55 -10.86 13.41
C SER A 213 -4.99 -9.80 12.39
N GLU A 214 -6.29 -9.71 12.13
CA GLU A 214 -6.91 -8.68 11.28
C GLU A 214 -7.04 -7.31 11.99
N ASN A 215 -6.86 -7.27 13.30
CA ASN A 215 -6.93 -6.03 14.09
C ASN A 215 -5.56 -5.43 14.38
N ASN A 216 -4.48 -6.15 14.06
CA ASN A 216 -3.12 -5.66 14.21
C ASN A 216 -2.58 -5.17 12.86
N LYS A 217 -2.16 -3.91 12.80
CA LYS A 217 -1.69 -3.25 11.59
C LYS A 217 -0.33 -3.79 11.14
N ASP A 218 0.59 -4.05 12.07
CA ASP A 218 1.93 -4.53 11.75
C ASP A 218 1.87 -5.98 11.24
N GLU A 219 1.01 -6.81 11.83
CA GLU A 219 0.76 -8.16 11.33
C GLU A 219 0.15 -8.14 9.93
N GLN A 220 -0.74 -7.18 9.63
CA GLN A 220 -1.25 -7.00 8.27
C GLN A 220 -0.13 -6.64 7.27
N LYS A 221 0.83 -5.80 7.67
CA LYS A 221 2.03 -5.51 6.85
C LYS A 221 2.86 -6.78 6.63
N VAL A 222 3.11 -7.57 7.68
CA VAL A 222 3.83 -8.85 7.59
C VAL A 222 3.13 -9.80 6.61
N ARG A 223 1.80 -9.95 6.71
CA ARG A 223 1.02 -10.82 5.80
C ARG A 223 1.07 -10.33 4.37
N TYR A 224 0.97 -9.02 4.15
CA TYR A 224 1.03 -8.46 2.81
C TYR A 224 2.40 -8.71 2.17
N PHE A 225 3.48 -8.32 2.86
CA PHE A 225 4.84 -8.57 2.43
C PHE A 225 5.06 -10.06 2.13
N SER A 226 4.71 -10.94 3.08
CA SER A 226 4.91 -12.39 2.94
C SER A 226 4.17 -12.97 1.73
N LYS A 227 2.94 -12.51 1.43
CA LYS A 227 2.19 -12.94 0.23
C LYS A 227 2.88 -12.50 -1.06
N LYS A 228 3.34 -11.25 -1.11
CA LYS A 228 3.96 -10.67 -2.31
C LYS A 228 5.35 -11.26 -2.55
N PHE A 229 6.16 -11.35 -1.51
CA PHE A 229 7.49 -11.93 -1.58
C PHE A 229 7.45 -13.43 -1.88
N LYS A 230 6.50 -14.18 -1.30
CA LYS A 230 6.26 -15.59 -1.69
C LYS A 230 5.98 -15.74 -3.18
N ARG A 231 5.08 -14.90 -3.74
CA ARG A 231 4.77 -14.92 -5.18
C ARG A 231 6.02 -14.65 -6.03
N LEU A 232 6.85 -13.68 -5.63
CA LEU A 232 8.13 -13.38 -6.29
C LEU A 232 9.05 -14.60 -6.28
N CYS A 233 9.18 -15.28 -5.13
CA CYS A 233 9.95 -16.51 -4.98
C CYS A 233 9.42 -17.65 -5.88
N GLU A 234 8.11 -17.88 -5.89
CA GLU A 234 7.47 -18.88 -6.75
C GLU A 234 7.69 -18.57 -8.24
N GLU A 235 7.62 -17.30 -8.63
CA GLU A 235 7.88 -16.84 -9.99
C GLU A 235 9.35 -17.05 -10.40
N ALA A 236 10.30 -16.72 -9.51
CA ALA A 236 11.73 -16.97 -9.73
C ALA A 236 12.00 -18.47 -9.95
N ILE A 237 11.46 -19.35 -9.09
CA ILE A 237 11.57 -20.80 -9.24
C ILE A 237 10.99 -21.26 -10.59
N LYS A 238 9.79 -20.78 -10.96
CA LYS A 238 9.13 -21.14 -12.22
C LYS A 238 9.95 -20.73 -13.44
N ARG A 239 10.67 -19.61 -13.35
CA ARG A 239 11.55 -19.09 -14.41
C ARG A 239 12.98 -19.65 -14.36
N ASN A 240 13.28 -20.52 -13.40
CA ASN A 240 14.64 -20.99 -13.11
C ASN A 240 15.65 -19.85 -12.91
N LYS A 241 15.21 -18.81 -12.18
CA LYS A 241 15.98 -17.61 -11.86
C LYS A 241 16.25 -17.53 -10.35
N LEU A 242 17.26 -16.74 -9.97
CA LEU A 242 17.59 -16.44 -8.59
C LEU A 242 16.87 -15.16 -8.12
N ILE A 243 16.96 -14.89 -6.81
CA ILE A 243 16.51 -13.62 -6.21
C ILE A 243 17.73 -12.85 -5.72
N GLU A 244 17.72 -11.55 -5.94
CA GLU A 244 18.70 -10.62 -5.37
C GLU A 244 17.99 -9.70 -4.39
N ALA A 245 18.59 -9.53 -3.23
CA ALA A 245 18.27 -8.51 -2.24
C ALA A 245 19.32 -7.41 -2.32
N PHE A 246 18.88 -6.17 -2.39
CA PHE A 246 19.72 -4.98 -2.29
C PHE A 246 19.32 -4.22 -1.04
N GLY A 247 20.29 -3.99 -0.16
CA GLY A 247 20.12 -3.09 0.97
C GLY A 247 20.23 -1.62 0.54
N ASP A 248 19.64 -0.72 1.32
CA ASP A 248 19.76 0.73 1.14
C ASP A 248 21.01 1.29 1.83
#